data_AF-A0A2E1TZH9-F1
#
_entry.id   AF-A0A2E1TZH9-F1
#
_cell.length_a   1.000
_cell.length_b   1.000
_cell.length_c   1.000
_cell.angle_alpha   90.00
_cell.angle_beta   90.00
_cell.angle_gamma   90.00
#
_symmetry.space_group_name_H-M   'P 1'
#
loop_
_entity.id
_entity.type
_entity.pdbx_description
1 polymer ?
#
loop_
_entity_poly.entity_id
_entity_poly.type
_entity_poly.pdbx_seq_one_letter_code
_entity_poly.pdbx_strand_id
1 'polypeptide(L)' 'MAQDTKFPFDLDLSVLDTGSITNILNDIDQHMPLMESERDRVQLLQVKEFFEDELKMANRLH' A
#
# COMPACT_ATOMS: atom_id res chain seq x y z
N MET A 1 17.64 5.73 13.22
CA MET A 1 17.82 4.85 12.05
C MET A 1 16.50 4.12 11.88
N ALA A 2 15.59 4.67 11.06
CA ALA A 2 14.37 3.96 10.69
C ALA A 2 14.86 2.70 9.97
N GLN A 3 14.63 1.54 10.58
CA GLN A 3 14.91 0.29 9.90
C GLN A 3 13.94 0.28 8.73
N ASP A 4 14.46 0.42 7.50
CA ASP A 4 13.73 0.14 6.27
C ASP A 4 13.15 -1.27 6.39
N THR A 5 11.96 -1.38 6.96
CA THR A 5 11.14 -2.58 6.90
C THR A 5 10.74 -2.69 5.44
N LYS A 6 11.65 -3.23 4.64
CA LYS A 6 11.35 -3.71 3.29
C LYS A 6 10.14 -4.61 3.46
N PHE A 7 9.04 -4.12 2.94
CA PHE A 7 7.82 -4.87 2.72
C PHE A 7 8.23 -6.28 2.26
N PRO A 8 7.86 -7.36 2.98
CA PRO A 8 8.47 -8.68 2.80
C PRO A 8 8.07 -9.39 1.50
N PHE A 9 7.30 -8.71 0.67
CA PHE A 9 6.83 -9.19 -0.61
C PHE A 9 7.59 -8.44 -1.70
N ASP A 10 8.32 -9.19 -2.53
CA ASP A 10 8.84 -8.70 -3.81
C ASP A 10 7.65 -8.60 -4.77
N LEU A 11 6.88 -7.51 -4.63
CA LEU A 11 5.67 -7.28 -5.40
C LEU A 11 5.99 -6.34 -6.56
N ASP A 12 6.05 -6.89 -7.76
CA ASP A 12 6.27 -6.12 -8.97
C ASP A 12 5.01 -5.29 -9.31
N LEU A 13 5.06 -4.00 -9.01
CA LEU A 13 3.99 -3.04 -9.31
C LEU A 13 4.09 -2.45 -10.72
N SER A 14 5.13 -2.77 -11.49
CA SER A 14 5.34 -2.18 -12.82
C SER A 14 4.24 -2.52 -13.84
N VAL A 15 3.49 -3.59 -13.58
CA VAL A 15 2.36 -4.05 -14.39
C VAL A 15 1.01 -3.48 -13.94
N LEU A 16 0.96 -2.81 -12.79
CA LEU A 16 -0.26 -2.23 -12.23
C LEU A 16 -0.42 -0.79 -12.72
N ASP A 17 -1.58 -0.48 -13.28
CA ASP A 17 -1.93 0.88 -13.64
C ASP A 17 -2.33 1.70 -12.40
N THR A 18 -2.24 3.02 -12.53
CA THR A 18 -2.64 4.00 -11.50
C THR A 18 -4.05 3.75 -10.96
N GLY A 19 -4.99 3.32 -11.81
CA GLY A 19 -6.36 2.99 -11.41
C GLY A 19 -6.42 1.76 -10.52
N SER A 20 -5.68 0.70 -10.88
CA SER A 20 -5.54 -0.50 -10.05
C SER A 20 -4.93 -0.19 -8.68
N ILE A 21 -3.87 0.62 -8.61
CA ILE A 21 -3.27 1.04 -7.33
C ILE A 21 -4.28 1.82 -6.48
N THR A 22 -5.02 2.75 -7.11
CA THR A 22 -6.05 3.56 -6.41
C THR A 22 -7.19 2.69 -5.87
N ASN A 23 -7.63 1.69 -6.64
CA ASN A 23 -8.67 0.75 -6.19
C ASN A 23 -8.20 -0.07 -4.98
N ILE A 24 -6.97 -0.58 -5.00
CA ILE A 24 -6.39 -1.33 -3.87
C ILE A 24 -6.34 -0.46 -2.62
N LEU A 25 -5.88 0.79 -2.74
CA LEU A 25 -5.85 1.74 -1.62
C LEU A 25 -7.25 2.02 -1.06
N ASN A 26 -8.23 2.21 -1.95
CA ASN A 26 -9.62 2.42 -1.56
C ASN A 26 -10.19 1.20 -0.81
N ASP A 27 -9.95 -0.01 -1.30
CA ASP A 27 -10.39 -1.24 -0.63
C ASP A 27 -9.76 -1.38 0.76
N ILE A 28 -8.46 -1.10 0.89
CA ILE A 28 -7.78 -1.08 2.19
C ILE A 28 -8.48 -0.10 3.15
N ASP A 29 -8.78 1.12 2.70
CA ASP A 29 -9.44 2.12 3.54
C ASP A 29 -10.87 1.75 3.93
N GLN A 30 -11.62 1.07 3.06
CA GLN A 30 -12.96 0.58 3.38
C GLN A 30 -12.94 -0.58 4.37
N HIS A 31 -11.95 -1.47 4.27
CA HIS A 31 -11.91 -2.71 5.05
C HIS A 31 -11.13 -2.58 6.36
N MET A 32 -10.13 -1.70 6.44
CA MET A 32 -9.28 -1.53 7.64
C MET A 32 -10.07 -1.22 8.92
N PRO A 33 -11.12 -0.37 8.91
CA PRO A 33 -11.94 -0.11 10.11
C PRO A 33 -12.69 -1.35 10.62
N LEU A 34 -12.97 -2.31 9.73
CA LEU A 34 -13.72 -3.53 10.04
C LEU A 34 -12.84 -4.66 10.59
N MET A 35 -11.51 -4.52 10.54
CA MET A 35 -10.58 -5.53 11.04
C MET A 35 -10.55 -5.52 12.57
N GLU A 36 -10.64 -6.66 13.25
CA GLU A 36 -10.59 -6.71 14.72
C GLU A 36 -9.15 -6.81 15.26
N SER A 37 -8.23 -7.33 14.45
CA SER A 37 -6.84 -7.59 14.82
C SER A 37 -5.96 -6.35 14.63
N GLU A 38 -5.43 -5.83 15.73
CA GLU A 38 -4.49 -4.70 15.71
C GLU A 38 -3.21 -5.03 14.92
N ARG A 39 -2.70 -6.27 15.05
CA ARG A 39 -1.52 -6.72 14.29
C ARG A 39 -1.78 -6.68 12.78
N ASP A 40 -2.93 -7.15 12.35
CA ASP A 40 -3.26 -7.22 10.92
C ASP A 40 -3.51 -5.82 10.36
N ARG A 41 -4.08 -4.90 11.15
CA ARG A 41 -4.19 -3.48 10.80
C ARG A 41 -2.82 -2.83 10.61
N VAL A 42 -1.86 -3.10 11.50
CA VAL A 42 -0.49 -2.55 11.39
C VAL A 42 0.19 -3.06 10.12
N GLN A 43 0.07 -4.35 9.81
CA GLN A 43 0.60 -4.89 8.56
C GLN A 43 -0.08 -4.27 7.35
N LEU A 44 -1.41 -4.15 7.36
CA LEU A 44 -2.18 -3.55 6.27
C LEU A 44 -1.83 -2.07 6.05
N LEU A 45 -1.50 -1.34 7.12
CA LEU A 45 -1.03 0.03 7.04
C LEU A 45 0.32 0.12 6.31
N GLN A 46 1.25 -0.80 6.57
CA GLN A 46 2.52 -0.88 5.84
C GLN A 46 2.30 -1.19 4.35
N VAL A 47 1.32 -2.05 4.03
CA VAL A 47 0.92 -2.31 2.63
C VAL A 47 0.42 -1.02 1.99
N LYS A 48 -0.48 -0.32 2.69
CA LYS A 48 -1.06 0.94 2.22
C LYS A 48 0.02 1.99 1.91
N GLU A 49 0.94 2.22 2.84
CA GLU A 49 2.04 3.18 2.65
C GLU A 49 2.89 2.85 1.42
N PHE A 50 3.17 1.58 1.16
CA PHE A 50 3.91 1.14 -0.03
C PHE A 50 3.18 1.50 -1.33
N PHE A 51 1.88 1.21 -1.43
CA PHE A 51 1.09 1.55 -2.61
C PHE A 51 0.90 3.06 -2.77
N GLU A 52 0.77 3.82 -1.68
CA GLU A 52 0.71 5.29 -1.74
C GLU A 52 1.99 5.90 -2.29
N ASP A 53 3.16 5.37 -1.91
CA ASP A 53 4.44 5.85 -2.41
C ASP A 53 4.64 5.51 -3.88
N GLU A 54 4.24 4.32 -4.33
CA GLU A 54 4.21 4.00 -5.77
C GLU A 54 3.29 4.96 -6.54
N LEU A 55 2.10 5.24 -6.01
CA LEU A 55 1.16 6.19 -6.62
C LEU A 55 1.73 7.61 -6.72
N LYS A 56 2.47 8.06 -5.69
CA LYS A 56 3.18 9.34 -5.72
C LYS A 56 4.32 9.35 -6.74
N MET A 57 5.03 8.23 -6.92
CA MET A 57 6.07 8.10 -7.95
C MET A 57 5.47 8.14 -9.36
N ALA A 58 4.38 7.42 -9.59
CA ALA A 58 3.64 7.44 -10.86
C ALA A 58 3.10 8.84 -11.19
N ASN A 59 2.56 9.57 -10.19
CA ASN A 59 2.07 10.94 -10.38
C ASN A 59 3.17 11.99 -10.56
N ARG A 60 4.41 11.74 -10.14
CA ARG A 60 5.56 12.64 -10.39
C ARG A 60 6.08 12.55 -11.82
N LEU A 61 5.69 11.52 -12.57
CA LEU A 61 6.07 11.31 -13.97
C LEU A 61 5.12 12.02 -14.96
N HIS A 62 4.11 12.75 -14.48
CA HIS A 62 3.14 13.49 -15.29
C HIS A 62 3.28 15.02 -15.16
#